data_AF-A0A413RY42-F1
#
_entry.id   AF-A0A413RY42-F1
#
_cell.length_a   1.000
_cell.length_b   1.000
_cell.length_c   1.000
_cell.angle_alpha   90.00
_cell.angle_beta   90.00
_cell.angle_gamma   90.00
#
_symmetry.space_group_name_H-M   'P 1'
#
loop_
_entity.id
_entity.type
_entity.pdbx_description
1 polymer ?
#
loop_
_entity_poly.entity_id
_entity_poly.type
_entity_poly.pdbx_seq_one_letter_code
_entity_poly.pdbx_strand_id
1 'polypeptide(L)'
;MRNNLKKKVCSLLVATLMTTATFANGFTYGGITVSAEESNVTVQNSGNVEISGEKTYSDINDSTGSGVNTRDVETSTVETTTGETVETSTDETTMPETTVEPTTEEPTTEEPTTPQPTTVPVTTKPASTKVVAWGKNAAGQFVNGNKKVIKGATMKGVDVSYHNGTINWKKVAASDVDYAIIRCGYGDNIKSQDDKKWAENVAGCEKNNIPYGVYIYSYATSVKQAESEANHVLRLIKGHTLNFPIYYDMEDAVQAKLSKSNRTKIANKFLGIIKNAGYECGIYANLNWWNNYLDSSLGGDNTWRTWVAQYNNNGCDYKRNYSMWQSSSTAKVSGISGKVDINFWFGKVRDRSYDITVKKGPSTVNTVATPKPVKAPARVKISSVKVGKKKATVKWKKISSVKGYRIQYSTSKKFTSKTTKSKYTKKTSIKIKKLKSKKTYYFRVKAYKKNAANKKVYSKRWSKVKHKKIK
;
A
#
# COMPACT_ATOMS: atom_id res chain seq x y z
N MET A 1 53.94 -4.82 22.05
CA MET A 1 54.80 -5.51 21.04
C MET A 1 54.03 -5.54 19.72
N ARG A 2 54.70 -5.18 18.63
CA ARG A 2 54.16 -4.76 17.33
C ARG A 2 54.59 -5.78 16.24
N ASN A 3 53.85 -5.73 15.12
CA ASN A 3 54.23 -6.12 13.73
C ASN A 3 53.98 -7.57 13.31
N ASN A 4 53.25 -7.88 12.21
CA ASN A 4 53.39 -7.51 10.78
C ASN A 4 54.63 -8.10 10.07
N LEU A 5 54.41 -8.93 9.02
CA LEU A 5 54.99 -8.87 7.64
C LEU A 5 54.72 -10.23 6.95
N LYS A 6 54.00 -10.37 5.83
CA LYS A 6 54.13 -9.87 4.43
C LYS A 6 55.02 -10.73 3.50
N LYS A 7 54.35 -11.16 2.40
CA LYS A 7 54.75 -11.13 0.97
C LYS A 7 55.79 -12.11 0.40
N LYS A 8 55.41 -12.79 -0.71
CA LYS A 8 55.88 -12.64 -2.13
C LYS A 8 55.55 -13.94 -2.92
N VAL A 9 55.40 -14.09 -4.24
CA VAL A 9 55.12 -13.31 -5.48
C VAL A 9 55.31 -14.30 -6.68
N CYS A 10 54.69 -14.03 -7.85
CA CYS A 10 54.98 -14.52 -9.25
C CYS A 10 54.38 -15.87 -9.70
N SER A 11 53.51 -15.93 -10.74
CA SER A 11 53.65 -15.72 -12.22
C SER A 11 54.02 -17.05 -12.94
N LEU A 12 53.61 -17.47 -14.15
CA LEU A 12 52.88 -17.02 -15.36
C LEU A 12 52.71 -18.30 -16.23
N LEU A 13 51.62 -18.62 -16.97
CA LEU A 13 51.40 -18.49 -18.45
C LEU A 13 50.43 -19.64 -18.87
N VAL A 14 49.21 -19.40 -19.36
CA VAL A 14 48.69 -19.24 -20.75
C VAL A 14 48.84 -20.46 -21.67
N ALA A 15 47.71 -21.07 -22.07
CA ALA A 15 47.42 -21.48 -23.45
C ALA A 15 45.90 -21.71 -23.67
N THR A 16 45.40 -21.22 -24.79
CA THR A 16 43.99 -21.16 -25.22
C THR A 16 43.72 -22.26 -26.24
N LEU A 17 42.56 -22.93 -26.21
CA LEU A 17 41.93 -23.51 -27.42
C LEU A 17 40.40 -23.55 -27.25
N MET A 18 39.69 -22.94 -28.19
CA MET A 18 38.24 -23.10 -28.36
C MET A 18 37.97 -24.29 -29.27
N THR A 19 37.02 -25.16 -28.88
CA THR A 19 36.06 -25.78 -29.83
C THR A 19 34.85 -26.33 -29.08
N THR A 20 33.70 -26.19 -29.73
CA THR A 20 32.33 -26.53 -29.29
C THR A 20 32.05 -28.03 -29.24
N ALA A 21 31.33 -28.51 -28.21
CA ALA A 21 30.40 -29.64 -28.27
C ALA A 21 29.50 -29.69 -27.02
N THR A 22 28.18 -29.59 -27.23
CA THR A 22 27.14 -29.97 -26.27
C THR A 22 27.13 -31.49 -26.09
N PHE A 23 27.03 -31.98 -24.84
CA PHE A 23 25.95 -32.85 -24.33
C PHE A 23 26.34 -33.48 -22.98
N ALA A 24 25.34 -33.57 -22.09
CA ALA A 24 25.16 -34.52 -20.99
C ALA A 24 26.32 -34.71 -19.99
N ASN A 25 26.14 -34.23 -18.76
CA ASN A 25 25.96 -35.11 -17.59
C ASN A 25 25.85 -34.29 -16.30
N GLY A 26 24.85 -34.63 -15.50
CA GLY A 26 24.49 -33.98 -14.25
C GLY A 26 25.49 -34.22 -13.12
N PHE A 27 25.50 -33.29 -12.17
CA PHE A 27 26.09 -33.46 -10.85
C PHE A 27 24.97 -33.75 -9.84
N THR A 28 25.13 -34.81 -9.05
CA THR A 28 24.24 -35.22 -7.95
C THR A 28 24.82 -34.84 -6.59
N TYR A 29 23.96 -34.36 -5.69
CA TYR A 29 24.18 -34.36 -4.24
C TYR A 29 22.81 -34.57 -3.56
N GLY A 30 22.60 -35.70 -2.89
CA GLY A 30 21.38 -35.97 -2.10
C GLY A 30 20.33 -36.92 -2.68
N GLY A 31 20.70 -37.86 -3.56
CA GLY A 31 19.98 -39.15 -3.70
C GLY A 31 18.51 -39.13 -4.13
N ILE A 32 18.06 -38.19 -4.97
CA ILE A 32 16.75 -38.27 -5.64
C ILE A 32 16.90 -37.84 -7.10
N THR A 33 16.50 -38.71 -8.03
CA THR A 33 16.36 -38.41 -9.46
C THR A 33 14.88 -38.48 -9.82
N VAL A 34 14.35 -37.46 -10.49
CA VAL A 34 12.98 -37.48 -11.07
C VAL A 34 13.14 -37.28 -12.57
N SER A 35 12.80 -38.31 -13.34
CA SER A 35 12.56 -38.22 -14.78
C SER A 35 11.05 -38.16 -15.01
N ALA A 36 10.60 -37.21 -15.81
CA ALA A 36 9.23 -37.13 -16.27
C ALA A 36 9.08 -37.96 -17.56
N GLU A 37 8.14 -38.90 -17.56
CA GLU A 37 7.40 -39.33 -18.75
C GLU A 37 6.08 -39.97 -18.30
N GLU A 38 5.10 -39.93 -19.21
CA GLU A 38 3.66 -39.97 -18.95
C GLU A 38 3.08 -41.33 -18.53
N SER A 39 1.83 -41.27 -18.04
CA SER A 39 0.78 -42.30 -17.97
C SER A 39 0.48 -42.98 -16.60
N ASN A 40 -0.83 -43.10 -16.37
CA ASN A 40 -1.53 -43.43 -15.13
C ASN A 40 -1.09 -44.72 -14.43
N VAL A 41 -1.05 -44.71 -13.08
CA VAL A 41 -1.28 -45.93 -12.26
C VAL A 41 -2.04 -45.60 -10.98
N THR A 42 -3.14 -46.32 -10.78
CA THR A 42 -3.97 -46.46 -9.58
C THR A 42 -3.62 -47.77 -8.88
N VAL A 43 -3.36 -47.82 -7.57
CA VAL A 43 -3.50 -49.00 -6.65
C VAL A 43 -3.51 -48.46 -5.21
N GLN A 44 -4.58 -48.54 -4.40
CA GLN A 44 -5.11 -49.66 -3.59
C GLN A 44 -4.20 -50.11 -2.41
N ASN A 45 -4.85 -50.31 -1.27
CA ASN A 45 -4.33 -50.43 0.09
C ASN A 45 -3.88 -51.86 0.44
N SER A 46 -2.89 -52.02 1.32
CA SER A 46 -2.77 -53.18 2.23
C SER A 46 -1.62 -52.98 3.22
N GLY A 47 -1.91 -53.05 4.53
CA GLY A 47 -0.88 -53.21 5.55
C GLY A 47 -1.25 -52.68 6.94
N ASN A 48 -2.11 -53.41 7.65
CA ASN A 48 -2.30 -53.30 9.09
C ASN A 48 -1.00 -53.58 9.85
N VAL A 49 -0.70 -52.78 10.88
CA VAL A 49 -0.16 -53.29 12.16
C VAL A 49 -0.75 -52.43 13.29
N GLU A 50 -1.70 -53.00 14.02
CA GLU A 50 -1.97 -52.65 15.41
C GLU A 50 -0.87 -53.24 16.30
N ILE A 51 -0.59 -52.61 17.45
CA ILE A 51 -0.68 -53.25 18.78
C ILE A 51 -0.35 -52.20 19.86
N SER A 52 -1.39 -51.93 20.65
CA SER A 52 -1.49 -51.74 22.12
C SER A 52 -0.39 -51.06 22.94
N GLY A 53 -0.83 -50.27 23.91
CA GLY A 53 -0.06 -50.02 25.13
C GLY A 53 -0.54 -48.85 25.97
N GLU A 54 -1.66 -49.03 26.67
CA GLU A 54 -2.18 -48.13 27.71
C GLU A 54 -1.44 -48.35 29.04
N LYS A 55 -1.02 -47.28 29.75
CA LYS A 55 -1.22 -47.04 31.21
C LYS A 55 -0.20 -46.06 31.89
N THR A 56 -0.78 -44.96 32.37
CA THR A 56 -0.71 -44.32 33.72
C THR A 56 0.60 -44.12 34.52
N TYR A 57 0.82 -42.82 34.82
CA TYR A 57 1.04 -42.11 36.11
C TYR A 57 2.21 -42.38 37.08
N SER A 58 2.59 -41.25 37.73
CA SER A 58 3.40 -41.03 38.96
C SER A 58 4.93 -40.94 38.71
N ASP A 59 5.75 -40.05 39.27
CA ASP A 59 5.67 -38.94 40.25
C ASP A 59 6.92 -38.04 40.04
N ILE A 60 6.92 -36.80 40.55
CA ILE A 60 7.98 -36.21 41.40
C ILE A 60 7.58 -34.78 41.82
N ASN A 61 7.47 -34.62 43.13
CA ASN A 61 7.40 -33.40 43.94
C ASN A 61 8.73 -32.60 43.87
N ASP A 62 8.69 -31.27 43.97
CA ASP A 62 8.88 -30.57 45.26
C ASP A 62 9.18 -29.05 45.11
N SER A 63 8.49 -28.31 46.00
CA SER A 63 8.95 -27.15 46.79
C SER A 63 8.96 -25.69 46.34
N THR A 64 8.40 -24.90 47.27
CA THR A 64 8.49 -23.45 47.58
C THR A 64 7.67 -22.48 46.72
N GLY A 65 6.77 -21.64 47.24
CA GLY A 65 6.37 -21.32 48.61
C GLY A 65 6.14 -19.81 48.78
N SER A 66 4.98 -19.45 49.36
CA SER A 66 4.58 -18.14 49.89
C SER A 66 4.04 -17.10 48.88
N GLY A 67 2.90 -16.44 49.07
CA GLY A 67 2.11 -16.29 50.29
C GLY A 67 0.70 -15.72 50.04
N VAL A 68 -0.06 -15.84 51.12
CA VAL A 68 -1.49 -15.68 51.36
C VAL A 68 -1.99 -14.24 51.16
N ASN A 69 -3.21 -14.09 50.62
CA ASN A 69 -4.22 -13.26 51.27
C ASN A 69 -5.63 -13.81 50.99
N THR A 70 -6.32 -14.17 52.07
CA THR A 70 -7.70 -14.64 52.14
C THR A 70 -8.64 -13.50 52.51
N ARG A 71 -9.94 -13.80 52.37
CA ARG A 71 -11.17 -13.12 52.84
C ARG A 71 -11.96 -12.42 51.75
N ASP A 72 -13.26 -12.61 51.57
CA ASP A 72 -14.29 -13.51 52.13
C ASP A 72 -15.45 -13.49 51.10
N VAL A 73 -16.08 -14.63 50.80
CA VAL A 73 -17.50 -14.99 51.07
C VAL A 73 -18.49 -13.94 50.50
N GLU A 74 -19.39 -14.27 49.58
CA GLU A 74 -20.62 -14.98 49.91
C GLU A 74 -21.31 -15.62 48.69
N THR A 75 -21.88 -16.78 48.99
CA THR A 75 -22.67 -17.70 48.20
C THR A 75 -24.11 -17.22 47.98
N SER A 76 -24.72 -17.54 46.82
CA SER A 76 -26.09 -18.06 46.84
C SER A 76 -26.27 -19.12 45.74
N THR A 77 -26.81 -20.24 46.17
CA THR A 77 -27.16 -21.46 45.44
C THR A 77 -28.65 -21.45 45.04
N VAL A 78 -29.03 -22.46 44.22
CA VAL A 78 -30.39 -23.07 44.11
C VAL A 78 -31.35 -22.35 43.12
N GLU A 79 -32.07 -22.97 42.16
CA GLU A 79 -32.34 -24.37 41.80
C GLU A 79 -32.78 -24.49 40.33
N THR A 80 -32.66 -25.70 39.81
CA THR A 80 -33.28 -26.28 38.61
C THR A 80 -34.80 -26.39 38.67
N THR A 81 -35.48 -26.26 37.53
CA THR A 81 -36.66 -27.08 37.24
C THR A 81 -36.85 -27.29 35.74
N THR A 82 -37.16 -28.54 35.44
CA THR A 82 -37.46 -29.25 34.18
C THR A 82 -38.82 -28.89 33.58
N GLY A 83 -38.98 -29.15 32.27
CA GLY A 83 -40.26 -29.25 31.57
C GLY A 83 -40.08 -28.90 30.08
N GLU A 84 -39.73 -29.84 29.20
CA GLU A 84 -40.62 -30.79 28.49
C GLU A 84 -40.87 -30.30 27.04
N THR A 85 -40.46 -31.13 26.10
CA THR A 85 -40.71 -31.09 24.64
C THR A 85 -42.15 -31.45 24.32
N VAL A 86 -42.74 -30.90 23.25
CA VAL A 86 -43.45 -31.65 22.17
C VAL A 86 -44.14 -30.71 21.15
N GLU A 87 -43.92 -31.07 19.89
CA GLU A 87 -44.71 -30.92 18.64
C GLU A 87 -45.05 -29.56 17.98
N THR A 88 -44.35 -29.37 16.85
CA THR A 88 -44.84 -29.13 15.48
C THR A 88 -46.30 -28.73 15.27
N SER A 89 -46.51 -27.57 14.63
CA SER A 89 -47.62 -27.35 13.70
C SER A 89 -47.13 -26.63 12.45
N THR A 90 -47.50 -27.22 11.32
CA THR A 90 -47.44 -26.71 9.95
C THR A 90 -48.21 -25.41 9.78
N ASP A 91 -47.72 -24.52 8.92
CA ASP A 91 -48.61 -23.64 8.16
C ASP A 91 -48.02 -23.37 6.78
N GLU A 92 -48.60 -24.03 5.78
CA GLU A 92 -48.53 -23.68 4.37
C GLU A 92 -49.43 -22.47 4.13
N THR A 93 -48.96 -21.48 3.37
CA THR A 93 -49.86 -20.49 2.77
C THR A 93 -49.59 -20.43 1.28
N THR A 94 -50.65 -20.75 0.55
CA THR A 94 -50.78 -20.94 -0.88
C THR A 94 -51.09 -19.62 -1.63
N MET A 95 -50.41 -19.48 -2.78
CA MET A 95 -50.88 -18.87 -4.06
C MET A 95 -51.11 -17.34 -4.18
N PRO A 96 -51.07 -16.73 -5.40
CA PRO A 96 -51.15 -17.36 -6.73
C PRO A 96 -50.11 -17.00 -7.79
N GLU A 97 -49.89 -17.98 -8.68
CA GLU A 97 -49.38 -17.84 -10.05
C GLU A 97 -50.31 -16.97 -10.91
N THR A 98 -49.71 -16.25 -11.86
CA THR A 98 -50.45 -15.64 -12.98
C THR A 98 -49.91 -16.24 -14.27
N THR A 99 -50.76 -17.05 -14.89
CA THR A 99 -50.59 -17.69 -16.19
C THR A 99 -50.73 -16.67 -17.30
N VAL A 100 -49.83 -16.69 -18.29
CA VAL A 100 -50.07 -16.07 -19.60
C VAL A 100 -49.55 -17.02 -20.68
N GLU A 101 -50.44 -17.33 -21.62
CA GLU A 101 -50.32 -18.31 -22.70
C GLU A 101 -49.24 -17.96 -23.75
N PRO A 102 -48.72 -18.95 -24.50
CA PRO A 102 -47.82 -18.71 -25.62
C PRO A 102 -48.59 -18.65 -26.96
N THR A 103 -48.30 -17.65 -27.77
CA THR A 103 -48.72 -17.61 -29.19
C THR A 103 -47.55 -18.02 -30.07
N THR A 104 -47.82 -18.98 -30.96
CA THR A 104 -46.90 -19.56 -31.92
C THR A 104 -46.98 -18.79 -33.25
N GLU A 105 -45.84 -18.31 -33.76
CA GLU A 105 -45.68 -17.99 -35.19
C GLU A 105 -44.32 -18.51 -35.69
N GLU A 106 -44.35 -19.10 -36.89
CA GLU A 106 -43.26 -19.78 -37.60
C GLU A 106 -42.24 -18.83 -38.26
N PRO A 107 -41.06 -19.32 -38.69
CA PRO A 107 -39.92 -18.48 -39.02
C PRO A 107 -39.83 -18.11 -40.51
N THR A 108 -39.55 -16.85 -40.80
CA THR A 108 -39.12 -16.37 -42.12
C THR A 108 -37.61 -16.20 -42.15
N THR A 109 -36.99 -16.75 -43.19
CA THR A 109 -35.55 -16.79 -43.44
C THR A 109 -35.06 -15.45 -44.02
N GLU A 110 -34.10 -14.79 -43.38
CA GLU A 110 -33.30 -13.72 -44.02
C GLU A 110 -31.80 -13.87 -43.70
N GLU A 111 -30.98 -13.66 -44.74
CA GLU A 111 -29.53 -13.83 -44.81
C GLU A 111 -28.71 -12.88 -43.91
N PRO A 112 -27.44 -13.23 -43.60
CA PRO A 112 -26.64 -12.46 -42.65
C PRO A 112 -26.05 -11.20 -43.30
N THR A 113 -26.48 -10.03 -42.82
CA THR A 113 -25.77 -8.77 -43.06
C THR A 113 -24.84 -8.44 -41.89
N THR A 114 -23.56 -8.22 -42.25
CA THR A 114 -22.45 -7.87 -41.36
C THR A 114 -22.74 -6.62 -40.51
N PRO A 115 -22.53 -6.61 -39.17
CA PRO A 115 -22.71 -5.40 -38.39
C PRO A 115 -21.46 -4.50 -38.48
N GLN A 116 -21.65 -3.34 -39.10
CA GLN A 116 -20.79 -2.16 -39.02
C GLN A 116 -20.78 -1.61 -37.57
N PRO A 117 -19.68 -1.05 -37.05
CA PRO A 117 -19.59 -0.68 -35.64
C PRO A 117 -20.44 0.54 -35.33
N THR A 118 -21.51 0.34 -34.55
CA THR A 118 -22.35 1.40 -34.01
C THR A 118 -21.58 2.15 -32.92
N THR A 119 -21.19 3.38 -33.22
CA THR A 119 -20.66 4.33 -32.23
C THR A 119 -21.74 4.69 -31.22
N VAL A 120 -21.68 4.10 -30.04
CA VAL A 120 -22.51 4.52 -28.90
C VAL A 120 -22.11 5.95 -28.52
N PRO A 121 -23.04 6.90 -28.42
CA PRO A 121 -22.70 8.26 -27.99
C PRO A 121 -22.28 8.22 -26.52
N VAL A 122 -21.01 8.52 -26.27
CA VAL A 122 -20.51 8.81 -24.92
C VAL A 122 -21.24 10.05 -24.43
N THR A 123 -22.27 9.85 -23.61
CA THR A 123 -22.92 10.92 -22.88
C THR A 123 -21.93 11.42 -21.83
N THR A 124 -21.13 12.42 -22.20
CA THR A 124 -20.24 13.10 -21.27
C THR A 124 -21.09 13.82 -20.23
N LYS A 125 -21.21 13.19 -19.04
CA LYS A 125 -21.78 13.78 -17.83
C LYS A 125 -21.21 15.18 -17.62
N PRO A 126 -22.04 16.23 -17.44
CA PRO A 126 -21.54 17.57 -17.16
C PRO A 126 -20.76 17.55 -15.83
N ALA A 127 -19.47 17.85 -15.92
CA ALA A 127 -18.59 17.90 -14.77
C ALA A 127 -18.98 19.07 -13.87
N SER A 128 -19.25 18.78 -12.60
CA SER A 128 -19.26 19.80 -11.54
C SER A 128 -17.97 20.62 -11.61
N THR A 129 -18.10 21.93 -11.78
CA THR A 129 -16.97 22.88 -11.85
C THR A 129 -16.22 23.00 -10.52
N LYS A 130 -16.78 22.48 -9.42
CA LYS A 130 -16.18 22.56 -8.08
C LYS A 130 -15.25 21.37 -7.84
N VAL A 131 -13.95 21.63 -7.93
CA VAL A 131 -12.91 20.65 -7.55
C VAL A 131 -13.05 20.32 -6.05
N VAL A 132 -13.40 19.06 -5.77
CA VAL A 132 -13.47 18.49 -4.43
C VAL A 132 -12.16 17.79 -4.06
N ALA A 133 -11.81 17.78 -2.78
CA ALA A 133 -10.67 17.01 -2.29
C ALA A 133 -10.86 15.52 -2.63
N TRP A 134 -9.81 14.86 -3.09
CA TRP A 134 -9.83 13.44 -3.47
C TRP A 134 -10.73 13.09 -4.66
N GLY A 135 -11.21 14.08 -5.42
CA GLY A 135 -12.00 13.88 -6.64
C GLY A 135 -11.22 14.20 -7.92
N LYS A 136 -11.94 14.40 -9.02
CA LYS A 136 -11.39 14.85 -10.32
C LYS A 136 -11.52 16.38 -10.47
N ASN A 137 -10.59 17.00 -11.17
CA ASN A 137 -10.71 18.38 -11.65
C ASN A 137 -11.48 18.45 -12.98
N ALA A 138 -11.70 19.65 -13.52
CA ALA A 138 -12.40 19.84 -14.80
C ALA A 138 -11.70 19.17 -16.00
N ALA A 139 -10.41 18.86 -15.90
CA ALA A 139 -9.64 18.13 -16.91
C ALA A 139 -9.62 16.61 -16.67
N GLY A 140 -10.49 16.09 -15.78
CA GLY A 140 -10.57 14.67 -15.44
C GLY A 140 -9.43 14.13 -14.58
N GLN A 141 -8.52 14.99 -14.08
CA GLN A 141 -7.36 14.55 -13.30
C GLN A 141 -7.67 14.46 -11.81
N PHE A 142 -7.22 13.39 -11.16
CA PHE A 142 -7.37 13.25 -9.71
C PHE A 142 -6.59 14.31 -8.93
N VAL A 143 -7.17 14.79 -7.83
CA VAL A 143 -6.56 15.78 -6.95
C VAL A 143 -6.48 15.32 -5.49
N ASN A 144 -5.46 15.75 -4.77
CA ASN A 144 -5.28 15.42 -3.35
C ASN A 144 -6.18 16.26 -2.42
N GLY A 145 -6.04 16.06 -1.10
CA GLY A 145 -6.74 16.85 -0.08
C GLY A 145 -6.55 18.37 -0.17
N ASN A 146 -5.48 18.85 -0.81
CA ASN A 146 -5.24 20.27 -1.10
C ASN A 146 -5.65 20.69 -2.52
N LYS A 147 -6.44 19.86 -3.22
CA LYS A 147 -6.92 20.08 -4.59
C LYS A 147 -5.82 20.23 -5.64
N LYS A 148 -4.64 19.64 -5.40
CA LYS A 148 -3.55 19.59 -6.38
C LYS A 148 -3.56 18.25 -7.10
N VAL A 149 -3.27 18.27 -8.39
CA VAL A 149 -3.18 17.07 -9.23
C VAL A 149 -2.25 16.02 -8.61
N ILE A 150 -2.74 14.80 -8.50
CA ILE A 150 -1.98 13.61 -8.12
C ILE A 150 -1.37 13.05 -9.40
N LYS A 151 -0.12 13.44 -9.68
CA LYS A 151 0.55 13.04 -10.93
C LYS A 151 0.67 11.52 -11.01
N GLY A 152 0.19 10.95 -12.12
CA GLY A 152 0.28 9.52 -12.43
C GLY A 152 -0.87 8.68 -11.89
N ALA A 153 -1.77 9.24 -11.08
CA ALA A 153 -2.96 8.50 -10.64
C ALA A 153 -3.87 8.25 -11.86
N THR A 154 -4.24 7.00 -12.08
CA THR A 154 -5.05 6.56 -13.22
C THR A 154 -6.45 6.15 -12.80
N MET A 155 -6.63 5.70 -11.56
CA MET A 155 -7.94 5.34 -11.00
C MET A 155 -8.01 5.71 -9.52
N LYS A 156 -9.23 5.97 -9.04
CA LYS A 156 -9.58 6.15 -7.63
C LYS A 156 -10.39 4.95 -7.18
N GLY A 157 -10.06 4.39 -6.02
CA GLY A 157 -10.80 3.29 -5.44
C GLY A 157 -11.12 3.51 -3.98
N VAL A 158 -11.94 2.62 -3.45
CA VAL A 158 -12.18 2.44 -2.01
C VAL A 158 -11.57 1.13 -1.56
N ASP A 159 -11.23 1.01 -0.29
CA ASP A 159 -11.10 -0.29 0.36
C ASP A 159 -12.17 -0.43 1.45
N VAL A 160 -12.77 -1.62 1.53
CA VAL A 160 -13.99 -1.85 2.30
C VAL A 160 -13.98 -3.19 3.03
N SER A 161 -14.70 -3.25 4.14
CA SER A 161 -14.87 -4.41 5.00
C SER A 161 -16.23 -4.37 5.70
N TYR A 162 -16.48 -5.28 6.64
CA TYR A 162 -17.67 -5.21 7.49
C TYR A 162 -17.83 -3.86 8.25
N HIS A 163 -16.74 -3.14 8.50
CA HIS A 163 -16.76 -1.85 9.18
C HIS A 163 -17.54 -0.78 8.42
N ASN A 164 -17.73 -0.94 7.10
CA ASN A 164 -18.46 0.01 6.27
C ASN A 164 -19.97 -0.28 6.22
N GLY A 165 -20.43 -1.34 6.89
CA GLY A 165 -21.84 -1.74 6.91
C GLY A 165 -22.35 -2.18 5.53
N THR A 166 -23.65 -2.02 5.29
CA THR A 166 -24.28 -2.32 4.00
C THR A 166 -23.99 -1.20 2.99
N ILE A 167 -23.47 -1.56 1.83
CA ILE A 167 -23.06 -0.61 0.79
C ILE A 167 -24.06 -0.62 -0.38
N ASN A 168 -24.53 0.56 -0.78
CA ASN A 168 -25.28 0.72 -2.02
C ASN A 168 -24.33 0.82 -3.21
N TRP A 169 -23.94 -0.34 -3.75
CA TRP A 169 -22.97 -0.44 -4.85
C TRP A 169 -23.43 0.22 -6.16
N LYS A 170 -24.74 0.33 -6.41
CA LYS A 170 -25.28 1.10 -7.55
C LYS A 170 -24.95 2.59 -7.43
N LYS A 171 -25.05 3.15 -6.23
CA LYS A 171 -24.64 4.55 -5.96
C LYS A 171 -23.12 4.73 -6.02
N VAL A 172 -22.35 3.73 -5.59
CA VAL A 172 -20.88 3.73 -5.73
C VAL A 172 -20.48 3.72 -7.21
N ALA A 173 -21.08 2.86 -8.04
CA ALA A 173 -20.84 2.81 -9.48
C ALA A 173 -21.18 4.13 -10.20
N ALA A 174 -22.19 4.86 -9.71
CA ALA A 174 -22.56 6.17 -10.24
C ALA A 174 -21.67 7.34 -9.74
N SER A 175 -20.73 7.06 -8.83
CA SER A 175 -19.82 8.05 -8.22
C SER A 175 -18.53 8.24 -9.03
N ASP A 176 -17.48 8.78 -8.41
CA ASP A 176 -16.13 8.90 -8.99
C ASP A 176 -15.17 7.78 -8.55
N VAL A 177 -15.70 6.72 -7.94
CA VAL A 177 -14.98 5.48 -7.60
C VAL A 177 -14.92 4.58 -8.84
N ASP A 178 -13.71 4.18 -9.20
CA ASP A 178 -13.42 3.34 -10.37
C ASP A 178 -13.13 1.88 -9.98
N TYR A 179 -12.78 1.57 -8.72
CA TYR A 179 -12.51 0.19 -8.24
C TYR A 179 -12.67 0.01 -6.72
N ALA A 180 -12.67 -1.24 -6.24
CA ALA A 180 -12.66 -1.59 -4.82
C ALA A 180 -11.53 -2.57 -4.43
N ILE A 181 -11.05 -2.52 -3.19
CA ILE A 181 -10.24 -3.59 -2.57
C ILE A 181 -11.02 -4.10 -1.35
N ILE A 182 -11.45 -5.36 -1.38
CA ILE A 182 -12.42 -5.89 -0.42
C ILE A 182 -11.71 -6.77 0.61
N ARG A 183 -11.98 -6.57 1.90
CA ARG A 183 -11.47 -7.48 2.93
C ARG A 183 -12.17 -8.84 2.78
N CYS A 184 -11.40 -9.89 2.55
CA CYS A 184 -11.96 -11.25 2.53
C CYS A 184 -12.04 -11.86 3.92
N GLY A 185 -11.15 -11.47 4.82
CA GLY A 185 -11.13 -11.95 6.20
C GLY A 185 -9.95 -11.39 6.96
N TYR A 186 -9.64 -12.05 8.08
CA TYR A 186 -8.46 -11.81 8.88
C TYR A 186 -7.92 -13.13 9.44
N GLY A 187 -6.64 -13.20 9.75
CA GLY A 187 -6.06 -14.36 10.43
C GLY A 187 -6.15 -15.70 9.69
N ASP A 188 -6.13 -16.78 10.46
CA ASP A 188 -6.05 -18.15 9.96
C ASP A 188 -7.28 -18.55 9.12
N ASN A 189 -7.13 -19.58 8.27
CA ASN A 189 -8.19 -20.10 7.40
C ASN A 189 -9.34 -20.77 8.18
N ILE A 190 -10.17 -19.93 8.79
CA ILE A 190 -11.27 -20.30 9.66
C ILE A 190 -12.49 -19.52 9.17
N LYS A 191 -13.61 -20.22 8.90
CA LYS A 191 -14.83 -19.58 8.38
C LYS A 191 -15.35 -18.44 9.26
N SER A 192 -15.20 -18.52 10.58
CA SER A 192 -15.62 -17.46 11.50
C SER A 192 -14.75 -16.19 11.41
N GLN A 193 -13.60 -16.26 10.73
CA GLN A 193 -12.74 -15.12 10.44
C GLN A 193 -12.91 -14.59 9.00
N ASP A 194 -13.86 -15.14 8.23
CA ASP A 194 -14.33 -14.53 6.99
C ASP A 194 -14.93 -13.15 7.31
N ASP A 195 -14.67 -12.15 6.46
CA ASP A 195 -15.29 -10.84 6.65
C ASP A 195 -16.81 -10.96 6.48
N LYS A 196 -17.56 -10.47 7.46
CA LYS A 196 -19.04 -10.57 7.49
C LYS A 196 -19.73 -9.92 6.29
N LYS A 197 -19.04 -9.03 5.57
CA LYS A 197 -19.54 -8.38 4.34
C LYS A 197 -18.84 -8.85 3.07
N TRP A 198 -17.97 -9.87 3.13
CA TRP A 198 -17.26 -10.42 1.96
C TRP A 198 -18.22 -10.73 0.80
N ALA A 199 -19.17 -11.64 1.00
CA ALA A 199 -20.06 -12.10 -0.06
C ALA A 199 -20.93 -10.97 -0.63
N GLU A 200 -21.49 -10.11 0.24
CA GLU A 200 -22.30 -8.96 -0.16
C GLU A 200 -21.51 -7.93 -0.97
N ASN A 201 -20.26 -7.64 -0.55
CA ASN A 201 -19.41 -6.68 -1.24
C ASN A 201 -18.92 -7.20 -2.59
N VAL A 202 -18.57 -8.47 -2.69
CA VAL A 202 -18.18 -9.11 -3.95
C VAL A 202 -19.34 -9.12 -4.92
N ALA A 203 -20.50 -9.65 -4.51
CA ALA A 203 -21.71 -9.66 -5.35
C ALA A 203 -22.13 -8.25 -5.76
N GLY A 204 -21.99 -7.27 -4.87
CA GLY A 204 -22.23 -5.86 -5.13
C GLY A 204 -21.31 -5.29 -6.22
N CYS A 205 -20.01 -5.58 -6.17
CA CYS A 205 -19.06 -5.18 -7.20
C CYS A 205 -19.35 -5.86 -8.55
N GLU A 206 -19.57 -7.17 -8.54
CA GLU A 206 -19.84 -7.95 -9.76
C GLU A 206 -21.12 -7.49 -10.46
N LYS A 207 -22.23 -7.33 -9.71
CA LYS A 207 -23.52 -6.86 -10.24
C LYS A 207 -23.47 -5.45 -10.80
N ASN A 208 -22.58 -4.60 -10.30
CA ASN A 208 -22.48 -3.19 -10.71
C ASN A 208 -21.24 -2.90 -11.58
N ASN A 209 -20.59 -3.94 -12.12
CA ASN A 209 -19.44 -3.83 -12.99
C ASN A 209 -18.26 -3.02 -12.41
N ILE A 210 -18.04 -3.11 -11.09
CA ILE A 210 -16.93 -2.42 -10.42
C ILE A 210 -15.76 -3.41 -10.30
N PRO A 211 -14.61 -3.14 -10.94
CA PRO A 211 -13.44 -4.00 -10.79
C PRO A 211 -12.93 -4.00 -9.36
N TYR A 212 -12.48 -5.17 -8.88
CA TYR A 212 -12.02 -5.30 -7.50
C TYR A 212 -10.81 -6.20 -7.33
N GLY A 213 -10.14 -5.99 -6.20
CA GLY A 213 -9.12 -6.87 -5.64
C GLY A 213 -9.48 -7.16 -4.19
N VAL A 214 -8.56 -7.79 -3.46
CA VAL A 214 -8.85 -8.25 -2.09
C VAL A 214 -7.69 -8.02 -1.15
N TYR A 215 -7.99 -8.00 0.15
CA TYR A 215 -6.96 -8.06 1.18
C TYR A 215 -7.38 -8.95 2.35
N ILE A 216 -6.38 -9.46 3.07
CA ILE A 216 -6.55 -10.15 4.34
C ILE A 216 -5.75 -9.43 5.42
N TYR A 217 -6.39 -9.14 6.56
CA TYR A 217 -5.71 -8.54 7.72
C TYR A 217 -4.93 -9.62 8.47
N SER A 218 -3.62 -9.47 8.55
CA SER A 218 -2.76 -10.54 9.06
C SER A 218 -2.53 -10.47 10.57
N TYR A 219 -2.67 -11.63 11.22
CA TYR A 219 -2.21 -11.88 12.59
C TYR A 219 -1.04 -12.85 12.64
N ALA A 220 -0.55 -13.34 11.49
CA ALA A 220 0.49 -14.35 11.45
C ALA A 220 1.78 -13.92 12.18
N THR A 221 2.19 -14.77 13.11
CA THR A 221 3.49 -14.68 13.79
C THR A 221 4.47 -15.78 13.36
N SER A 222 4.04 -16.66 12.46
CA SER A 222 4.82 -17.77 11.93
C SER A 222 4.55 -18.00 10.44
N VAL A 223 5.46 -18.72 9.78
CA VAL A 223 5.31 -19.13 8.37
C VAL A 223 4.09 -20.05 8.17
N LYS A 224 3.74 -20.87 9.17
CA LYS A 224 2.56 -21.74 9.14
C LYS A 224 1.26 -20.93 9.14
N GLN A 225 1.18 -19.87 9.94
CA GLN A 225 0.03 -18.97 9.92
C GLN A 225 -0.06 -18.16 8.61
N ALA A 226 1.08 -17.74 8.04
CA ALA A 226 1.09 -17.10 6.73
C ALA A 226 0.56 -18.02 5.61
N GLU A 227 0.84 -19.32 5.71
CA GLU A 227 0.29 -20.33 4.80
C GLU A 227 -1.22 -20.50 4.98
N SER A 228 -1.67 -20.57 6.23
CA SER A 228 -3.09 -20.59 6.60
C SER A 228 -3.82 -19.36 6.04
N GLU A 229 -3.32 -18.16 6.30
CA GLU A 229 -3.84 -16.90 5.74
C GLU A 229 -3.90 -16.90 4.21
N ALA A 230 -2.89 -17.46 3.52
CA ALA A 230 -2.92 -17.57 2.06
C ALA A 230 -4.04 -18.51 1.59
N ASN A 231 -4.21 -19.66 2.24
CA ASN A 231 -5.27 -20.61 1.94
C ASN A 231 -6.67 -20.06 2.25
N HIS A 232 -6.78 -19.16 3.24
CA HIS A 232 -8.01 -18.42 3.52
C HIS A 232 -8.43 -17.58 2.32
N VAL A 233 -7.51 -16.79 1.78
CA VAL A 233 -7.76 -15.98 0.59
C VAL A 233 -8.15 -16.88 -0.59
N LEU A 234 -7.36 -17.93 -0.87
CA LEU A 234 -7.61 -18.82 -2.01
C LEU A 234 -8.97 -19.53 -1.92
N ARG A 235 -9.42 -19.90 -0.72
CA ARG A 235 -10.77 -20.46 -0.50
C ARG A 235 -11.85 -19.47 -0.89
N LEU A 236 -11.73 -18.21 -0.47
CA LEU A 236 -12.78 -17.22 -0.67
C LEU A 236 -12.86 -16.64 -2.08
N ILE A 237 -11.73 -16.57 -2.80
CA ILE A 237 -11.71 -16.04 -4.17
C ILE A 237 -12.07 -17.10 -5.23
N LYS A 238 -12.24 -18.37 -4.83
CA LYS A 238 -12.58 -19.45 -5.76
C LYS A 238 -13.89 -19.13 -6.49
N GLY A 239 -13.86 -19.19 -7.82
CA GLY A 239 -15.01 -18.87 -8.67
C GLY A 239 -15.17 -17.38 -8.99
N HIS A 240 -14.32 -16.51 -8.47
CA HIS A 240 -14.34 -15.07 -8.73
C HIS A 240 -13.20 -14.64 -9.65
N THR A 241 -13.49 -13.71 -10.56
CA THR A 241 -12.46 -13.04 -11.37
C THR A 241 -12.04 -11.76 -10.64
N LEU A 242 -10.76 -11.66 -10.28
CA LEU A 242 -10.20 -10.46 -9.66
C LEU A 242 -9.54 -9.58 -10.75
N ASN A 243 -9.63 -8.27 -10.58
CA ASN A 243 -9.05 -7.28 -11.51
C ASN A 243 -7.94 -6.45 -10.86
N PHE A 244 -7.92 -6.42 -9.52
CA PHE A 244 -6.84 -5.81 -8.73
C PHE A 244 -6.15 -6.84 -7.84
N PRO A 245 -4.90 -6.58 -7.44
CA PRO A 245 -4.07 -7.55 -6.73
C PRO A 245 -4.67 -8.03 -5.40
N ILE A 246 -4.19 -9.18 -4.95
CA ILE A 246 -4.36 -9.68 -3.59
C ILE A 246 -3.31 -9.00 -2.69
N TYR A 247 -3.75 -8.33 -1.64
CA TYR A 247 -2.86 -7.66 -0.70
C TYR A 247 -2.80 -8.37 0.65
N TYR A 248 -1.57 -8.54 1.13
CA TYR A 248 -1.28 -8.95 2.50
C TYR A 248 -1.18 -7.71 3.38
N ASP A 249 -2.14 -7.51 4.28
CA ASP A 249 -2.17 -6.36 5.18
C ASP A 249 -1.35 -6.65 6.44
N MET A 250 -0.20 -5.98 6.54
CA MET A 250 0.77 -6.15 7.61
C MET A 250 0.91 -4.86 8.42
N GLU A 251 0.18 -4.78 9.53
CA GLU A 251 0.22 -3.62 10.41
C GLU A 251 0.00 -3.91 11.90
N ASP A 252 -0.24 -5.18 12.26
CA ASP A 252 -0.68 -5.54 13.60
C ASP A 252 0.45 -5.51 14.65
N ALA A 253 0.07 -5.18 15.88
CA ALA A 253 0.97 -5.15 17.03
C ALA A 253 1.63 -6.51 17.31
N VAL A 254 0.97 -7.63 17.05
CA VAL A 254 1.59 -8.97 17.24
C VAL A 254 2.76 -9.17 16.29
N GLN A 255 2.62 -8.72 15.05
CA GLN A 255 3.67 -8.77 14.05
C GLN A 255 4.78 -7.76 14.33
N ALA A 256 4.46 -6.61 14.94
CA ALA A 256 5.43 -5.58 15.32
C ALA A 256 6.50 -6.10 16.31
N LYS A 257 6.16 -7.08 17.14
CA LYS A 257 7.06 -7.72 18.12
C LYS A 257 8.12 -8.63 17.48
N LEU A 258 7.90 -9.07 16.25
CA LEU A 258 8.81 -9.97 15.55
C LEU A 258 10.11 -9.27 15.13
N SER A 259 11.14 -10.05 14.79
CA SER A 259 12.29 -9.51 14.06
C SER A 259 11.88 -9.13 12.62
N LYS A 260 12.60 -8.17 12.02
CA LYS A 260 12.39 -7.80 10.60
C LYS A 260 12.58 -9.01 9.66
N SER A 261 13.53 -9.89 9.97
CA SER A 261 13.77 -11.13 9.24
C SER A 261 12.56 -12.08 9.30
N ASN A 262 11.96 -12.26 10.49
CA ASN A 262 10.78 -13.12 10.63
C ASN A 262 9.56 -12.57 9.89
N ARG A 263 9.28 -11.26 9.98
CA ARG A 263 8.24 -10.60 9.16
C ARG A 263 8.45 -10.83 7.67
N THR A 264 9.71 -10.78 7.21
CA THR A 264 10.07 -11.00 5.80
C THR A 264 9.81 -12.44 5.36
N LYS A 265 10.10 -13.43 6.20
CA LYS A 265 9.79 -14.85 5.92
C LYS A 265 8.28 -15.08 5.85
N ILE A 266 7.52 -14.52 6.78
CA ILE A 266 6.05 -14.58 6.85
C ILE A 266 5.45 -13.99 5.56
N ALA A 267 5.82 -12.75 5.23
CA ALA A 267 5.34 -12.06 4.03
C ALA A 267 5.65 -12.84 2.75
N ASN A 268 6.90 -13.30 2.57
CA ASN A 268 7.27 -14.04 1.37
C ASN A 268 6.59 -15.41 1.27
N LYS A 269 6.28 -16.07 2.38
CA LYS A 269 5.50 -17.32 2.35
C LYS A 269 4.09 -17.08 1.80
N PHE A 270 3.38 -16.10 2.35
CA PHE A 270 2.04 -15.73 1.88
C PHE A 270 2.07 -15.36 0.40
N LEU A 271 2.94 -14.40 0.03
CA LEU A 271 3.01 -13.86 -1.33
C LEU A 271 3.44 -14.93 -2.36
N GLY A 272 4.35 -15.83 -1.96
CA GLY A 272 4.78 -16.96 -2.77
C GLY A 272 3.63 -17.92 -3.09
N ILE A 273 2.80 -18.28 -2.12
CA ILE A 273 1.63 -19.14 -2.33
C ILE A 273 0.65 -18.48 -3.29
N ILE A 274 0.30 -17.21 -3.05
CA ILE A 274 -0.64 -16.49 -3.90
C ILE A 274 -0.13 -16.33 -5.33
N LYS A 275 1.17 -16.04 -5.50
CA LYS A 275 1.81 -15.96 -6.82
C LYS A 275 1.81 -17.32 -7.53
N ASN A 276 2.09 -18.40 -6.81
CA ASN A 276 2.10 -19.75 -7.38
C ASN A 276 0.69 -20.22 -7.77
N ALA A 277 -0.34 -19.75 -7.06
CA ALA A 277 -1.73 -19.89 -7.48
C ALA A 277 -2.11 -19.00 -8.70
N GLY A 278 -1.15 -18.24 -9.23
CA GLY A 278 -1.27 -17.49 -10.46
C GLY A 278 -1.71 -16.04 -10.29
N TYR A 279 -1.87 -15.51 -9.08
CA TYR A 279 -2.42 -14.16 -8.90
C TYR A 279 -1.37 -13.07 -8.73
N GLU A 280 -1.63 -11.87 -9.28
CA GLU A 280 -0.89 -10.66 -8.87
C GLU A 280 -1.10 -10.39 -7.37
N CYS A 281 0.00 -10.17 -6.63
CA CYS A 281 -0.06 -9.91 -5.20
C CYS A 281 0.90 -8.82 -4.71
N GLY A 282 0.65 -8.33 -3.49
CA GLY A 282 1.41 -7.26 -2.87
C GLY A 282 1.22 -7.18 -1.37
N ILE A 283 1.87 -6.19 -0.76
CA ILE A 283 1.72 -5.87 0.66
C ILE A 283 1.02 -4.52 0.78
N TYR A 284 0.05 -4.47 1.68
CA TYR A 284 -0.41 -3.21 2.26
C TYR A 284 0.28 -3.00 3.60
N ALA A 285 0.73 -1.77 3.81
CA ALA A 285 1.13 -1.30 5.13
C ALA A 285 1.13 0.24 5.17
N ASN A 286 1.05 0.81 6.36
CA ASN A 286 1.25 2.25 6.53
C ASN A 286 2.72 2.69 6.32
N LEU A 287 2.93 3.98 6.10
CA LEU A 287 4.26 4.55 5.82
C LEU A 287 5.29 4.25 6.92
N ASN A 288 4.87 4.16 8.19
CA ASN A 288 5.77 3.84 9.28
C ASN A 288 6.27 2.38 9.18
N TRP A 289 5.36 1.45 8.92
CA TRP A 289 5.68 0.05 8.70
C TRP A 289 6.63 -0.15 7.53
N TRP A 290 6.34 0.48 6.40
CA TRP A 290 7.21 0.44 5.22
C TRP A 290 8.63 0.96 5.46
N ASN A 291 8.80 1.97 6.32
CA ASN A 291 10.13 2.54 6.59
C ASN A 291 10.89 1.82 7.70
N ASN A 292 10.18 1.27 8.68
CA ASN A 292 10.80 0.83 9.93
C ASN A 292 10.67 -0.68 10.18
N TYR A 293 9.53 -1.28 9.85
CA TYR A 293 9.21 -2.67 10.22
C TYR A 293 9.49 -3.67 9.12
N LEU A 294 9.14 -3.32 7.88
CA LEU A 294 9.28 -4.18 6.72
C LEU A 294 10.70 -4.10 6.14
N ASP A 295 11.15 -5.20 5.56
CA ASP A 295 12.38 -5.23 4.79
C ASP A 295 12.15 -4.62 3.40
N SER A 296 13.15 -3.92 2.89
CA SER A 296 13.05 -3.27 1.58
C SER A 296 12.92 -4.26 0.42
N SER A 297 13.33 -5.52 0.58
CA SER A 297 13.09 -6.57 -0.42
C SER A 297 11.60 -6.83 -0.69
N LEU A 298 10.72 -6.54 0.27
CA LEU A 298 9.29 -6.84 0.18
C LEU A 298 8.49 -5.88 -0.73
N GLY A 299 9.09 -4.85 -1.31
CA GLY A 299 8.42 -3.96 -2.26
C GLY A 299 9.39 -3.15 -3.11
N GLY A 300 8.97 -2.72 -4.29
CA GLY A 300 9.79 -1.93 -5.22
C GLY A 300 9.59 -2.34 -6.68
N ASP A 301 10.53 -1.96 -7.54
CA ASP A 301 10.41 -2.10 -9.01
C ASP A 301 10.44 -3.53 -9.54
N ASN A 302 11.01 -4.46 -8.78
CA ASN A 302 11.28 -5.83 -9.23
C ASN A 302 10.72 -6.90 -8.26
N THR A 303 9.82 -6.52 -7.34
CA THR A 303 9.29 -7.44 -6.33
C THR A 303 7.77 -7.32 -6.22
N TRP A 304 7.21 -7.47 -5.01
CA TRP A 304 5.79 -7.44 -4.75
C TRP A 304 5.21 -6.04 -4.92
N ARG A 305 3.92 -5.97 -5.26
CA ARG A 305 3.22 -4.69 -5.35
C ARG A 305 3.19 -4.01 -3.98
N THR A 306 3.33 -2.69 -3.97
CA THR A 306 3.36 -1.88 -2.74
C THR A 306 2.10 -1.03 -2.69
N TRP A 307 1.26 -1.27 -1.69
CA TRP A 307 0.16 -0.40 -1.29
C TRP A 307 0.54 0.32 0.00
N VAL A 308 0.65 1.65 -0.06
CA VAL A 308 1.13 2.46 1.06
C VAL A 308 0.01 3.30 1.64
N ALA A 309 -0.24 3.16 2.95
CA ALA A 309 -1.10 4.08 3.68
C ALA A 309 -0.34 5.32 4.15
N GLN A 310 -0.81 6.50 3.75
CA GLN A 310 -0.43 7.76 4.38
C GLN A 310 -1.53 8.81 4.19
N TYR A 311 -2.21 9.14 5.28
CA TYR A 311 -3.25 10.17 5.31
C TYR A 311 -2.64 11.58 5.28
N ASN A 312 -2.31 12.06 4.09
CA ASN A 312 -1.60 13.32 3.87
C ASN A 312 -2.16 14.08 2.67
N ASN A 313 -2.72 15.26 2.92
CA ASN A 313 -3.30 16.13 1.90
C ASN A 313 -2.30 16.58 0.81
N ASN A 314 -1.00 16.32 0.95
CA ASN A 314 0.03 16.73 -0.03
C ASN A 314 0.52 15.61 -0.95
N GLY A 315 0.23 14.33 -0.68
CA GLY A 315 0.85 13.20 -1.37
C GLY A 315 1.45 12.16 -0.43
N CYS A 316 1.92 11.05 -1.01
CA CYS A 316 2.68 10.02 -0.30
C CYS A 316 4.18 10.39 -0.23
N ASP A 317 4.76 10.28 0.95
CA ASP A 317 6.16 10.54 1.26
C ASP A 317 7.03 9.28 1.12
N TYR A 318 6.46 8.11 0.82
CA TYR A 318 7.24 6.90 0.55
C TYR A 318 8.24 7.14 -0.58
N LYS A 319 9.48 6.70 -0.36
CA LYS A 319 10.62 7.05 -1.23
C LYS A 319 10.92 6.01 -2.30
N ARG A 320 10.30 4.83 -2.20
CA ARG A 320 10.42 3.75 -3.17
C ARG A 320 9.12 3.59 -3.92
N ASN A 321 9.16 2.80 -4.97
CA ASN A 321 8.05 2.72 -5.90
C ASN A 321 6.85 1.99 -5.29
N TYR A 322 5.67 2.50 -5.62
CA TYR A 322 4.40 1.98 -5.13
C TYR A 322 3.35 2.02 -6.23
N SER A 323 2.44 1.06 -6.18
CA SER A 323 1.35 0.90 -7.15
C SER A 323 0.05 1.51 -6.65
N MET A 324 -0.12 1.63 -5.34
CA MET A 324 -1.32 2.17 -4.73
C MET A 324 -1.01 3.04 -3.50
N TRP A 325 -1.75 4.13 -3.34
CA TRP A 325 -1.67 5.01 -2.17
C TRP A 325 -3.04 5.15 -1.51
N GLN A 326 -3.18 4.65 -0.28
CA GLN A 326 -4.31 4.97 0.58
C GLN A 326 -4.09 6.34 1.22
N SER A 327 -4.93 7.28 0.82
CA SER A 327 -4.71 8.72 0.94
C SER A 327 -5.56 9.40 2.02
N SER A 328 -6.65 8.76 2.43
CA SER A 328 -7.58 9.24 3.45
C SER A 328 -8.37 8.05 4.00
N SER A 329 -8.70 8.10 5.30
CA SER A 329 -9.64 7.20 5.99
C SER A 329 -10.91 7.90 6.47
N THR A 330 -11.16 9.10 5.95
CA THR A 330 -12.21 10.00 6.43
C THR A 330 -13.03 10.60 5.29
N ALA A 331 -12.86 10.08 4.07
CA ALA A 331 -13.62 10.53 2.93
C ALA A 331 -15.07 10.07 3.01
N LYS A 332 -15.91 10.68 2.16
CA LYS A 332 -17.31 10.29 1.98
C LYS A 332 -17.53 9.93 0.53
N VAL A 333 -18.19 8.80 0.28
CA VAL A 333 -18.56 8.32 -1.05
C VAL A 333 -20.06 8.05 -1.05
N SER A 334 -20.75 8.48 -2.11
CA SER A 334 -22.18 8.20 -2.26
C SER A 334 -22.42 6.69 -2.30
N GLY A 335 -23.29 6.20 -1.43
CA GLY A 335 -23.60 4.78 -1.30
C GLY A 335 -22.87 4.07 -0.15
N ILE A 336 -21.89 4.70 0.49
CA ILE A 336 -21.21 4.17 1.67
C ILE A 336 -21.55 5.06 2.87
N SER A 337 -22.09 4.45 3.92
CA SER A 337 -22.42 5.15 5.16
C SER A 337 -21.15 5.46 5.94
N GLY A 338 -21.06 6.68 6.48
CA GLY A 338 -19.94 7.09 7.32
C GLY A 338 -18.67 7.43 6.53
N LYS A 339 -17.52 7.04 7.09
CA LYS A 339 -16.19 7.31 6.52
C LYS A 339 -15.72 6.10 5.72
N VAL A 340 -14.97 6.36 4.65
CA VAL A 340 -14.36 5.31 3.83
C VAL A 340 -12.93 5.68 3.45
N ASP A 341 -12.11 4.66 3.30
CA ASP A 341 -10.75 4.77 2.80
C ASP A 341 -10.72 5.07 1.29
N ILE A 342 -9.81 5.95 0.86
CA ILE A 342 -9.63 6.34 -0.56
C ILE A 342 -8.24 6.01 -1.03
N ASN A 343 -8.20 5.25 -2.12
CA ASN A 343 -7.00 4.80 -2.79
C ASN A 343 -6.82 5.47 -4.14
N PHE A 344 -5.57 5.75 -4.51
CA PHE A 344 -5.20 6.06 -5.88
C PHE A 344 -4.31 4.95 -6.44
N TRP A 345 -4.73 4.41 -7.57
CA TRP A 345 -3.98 3.46 -8.37
C TRP A 345 -3.11 4.19 -9.40
N PHE A 346 -1.93 3.64 -9.65
CA PHE A 346 -0.93 4.24 -10.54
C PHE A 346 -0.50 3.33 -11.69
N GLY A 347 -1.12 2.15 -11.82
CA GLY A 347 -0.93 1.27 -12.97
C GLY A 347 -1.82 1.65 -14.15
N LYS A 348 -1.91 0.78 -15.16
CA LYS A 348 -2.88 0.95 -16.26
C LYS A 348 -4.31 0.92 -15.70
N VAL A 349 -5.22 1.61 -16.38
CA VAL A 349 -6.67 1.50 -16.10
C VAL A 349 -7.10 0.05 -16.29
N ARG A 350 -7.98 -0.44 -15.43
CA ARG A 350 -8.53 -1.80 -15.44
C ARG A 350 -10.04 -1.73 -15.28
N ASP A 351 -10.73 -2.66 -15.91
CA ASP A 351 -12.16 -2.90 -15.71
C ASP A 351 -12.40 -4.38 -15.36
N ARG A 352 -13.65 -4.81 -15.33
CA ARG A 352 -14.02 -6.20 -15.01
C ARG A 352 -13.51 -7.23 -16.02
N SER A 353 -13.13 -6.83 -17.23
CA SER A 353 -12.58 -7.74 -18.26
C SER A 353 -11.11 -8.10 -18.00
N TYR A 354 -10.41 -7.33 -17.18
CA TYR A 354 -9.02 -7.62 -16.82
C TYR A 354 -8.93 -8.72 -15.78
N ASP A 355 -8.35 -9.86 -16.12
CA ASP A 355 -8.01 -10.90 -15.16
C ASP A 355 -6.58 -10.68 -14.60
N ILE A 356 -6.43 -10.70 -13.27
CA ILE A 356 -5.14 -10.58 -12.59
C ILE A 356 -4.28 -11.84 -12.63
N THR A 357 -4.76 -12.93 -13.22
CA THR A 357 -3.92 -14.12 -13.37
C THR A 357 -2.68 -13.79 -14.21
N VAL A 358 -1.51 -14.10 -13.67
CA VAL A 358 -0.21 -13.80 -14.27
C VAL A 358 -0.01 -14.74 -15.46
N LYS A 359 -0.40 -14.29 -16.67
CA LYS A 359 -0.09 -14.98 -17.91
C LYS A 359 1.44 -15.00 -18.12
N LYS A 360 2.13 -16.07 -17.69
CA LYS A 360 3.52 -16.48 -18.00
C LYS A 360 4.54 -15.36 -18.31
N GLY A 361 4.50 -14.24 -17.61
CA GLY A 361 5.41 -13.12 -17.83
C GLY A 361 5.45 -12.22 -16.61
N PRO A 362 6.62 -11.67 -16.23
CA PRO A 362 6.71 -10.81 -15.06
C PRO A 362 5.80 -9.59 -15.28
N SER A 363 4.82 -9.41 -14.39
CA SER A 363 3.93 -8.25 -14.40
C SER A 363 4.77 -6.99 -14.23
N THR A 364 5.20 -6.37 -15.34
CA THR A 364 5.91 -5.10 -15.31
C THR A 364 4.96 -4.05 -14.76
N VAL A 365 5.14 -3.70 -13.50
CA VAL A 365 4.34 -2.68 -12.84
C VAL A 365 4.72 -1.34 -13.46
N ASN A 366 3.76 -0.68 -14.10
CA ASN A 366 3.85 0.76 -14.32
C ASN A 366 3.80 1.41 -12.93
N THR A 367 4.97 1.67 -12.34
CA THR A 367 5.13 2.27 -11.02
C THR A 367 5.19 3.79 -11.14
N VAL A 368 4.69 4.51 -10.12
CA VAL A 368 5.15 5.90 -9.95
C VAL A 368 6.59 5.83 -9.47
N ALA A 369 7.51 6.17 -10.36
CA ALA A 369 8.84 6.60 -9.95
C ALA A 369 8.65 7.72 -8.92
N THR A 370 9.03 7.45 -7.67
CA THR A 370 8.94 8.47 -6.63
C THR A 370 9.64 9.74 -7.10
N PRO A 371 9.08 10.95 -6.82
CA PRO A 371 9.79 12.17 -7.14
C PRO A 371 11.12 12.16 -6.40
N LYS A 372 12.22 11.94 -7.13
CA LYS A 372 13.58 11.90 -6.56
C LYS A 372 13.74 13.08 -5.59
N PRO A 373 14.18 12.83 -4.34
CA PRO A 373 14.28 13.89 -3.33
C PRO A 373 15.11 15.05 -3.86
N VAL A 374 14.53 16.27 -3.83
CA VAL A 374 15.17 17.44 -4.41
C VAL A 374 16.45 17.77 -3.63
N LYS A 375 17.61 17.54 -4.26
CA LYS A 375 18.93 17.88 -3.69
C LYS A 375 18.96 19.34 -3.24
N ALA A 376 19.27 19.54 -1.95
CA ALA A 376 19.33 20.85 -1.33
C ALA A 376 20.27 21.79 -2.12
N PRO A 377 19.91 23.06 -2.31
CA PRO A 377 20.76 24.03 -3.01
C PRO A 377 22.11 24.23 -2.34
N ALA A 378 23.10 24.64 -3.14
CA ALA A 378 24.40 25.07 -2.64
C ALA A 378 24.29 26.28 -1.68
N ARG A 379 25.31 26.46 -0.84
CA ARG A 379 25.38 27.58 0.11
C ARG A 379 25.53 28.90 -0.65
N VAL A 380 24.65 29.86 -0.36
CA VAL A 380 24.68 31.19 -0.99
C VAL A 380 25.89 32.00 -0.52
N LYS A 381 26.53 32.76 -1.43
CA LYS A 381 27.59 33.74 -1.11
C LYS A 381 27.06 35.16 -1.33
N ILE A 382 26.94 35.94 -0.24
CA ILE A 382 26.63 37.38 -0.31
C ILE A 382 27.83 38.07 -0.96
N SER A 383 27.59 38.80 -2.06
CA SER A 383 28.61 39.54 -2.80
C SER A 383 28.76 40.96 -2.28
N SER A 384 27.68 41.64 -1.89
CA SER A 384 27.76 43.00 -1.36
C SER A 384 26.58 43.38 -0.45
N VAL A 385 26.82 44.35 0.44
CA VAL A 385 25.80 45.06 1.23
C VAL A 385 26.06 46.55 1.12
N LYS A 386 25.23 47.28 0.36
CA LYS A 386 25.32 48.73 0.18
C LYS A 386 24.29 49.43 1.08
N VAL A 387 24.75 50.35 1.94
CA VAL A 387 23.89 51.09 2.87
C VAL A 387 23.46 52.45 2.30
N GLY A 388 22.26 52.90 2.67
CA GLY A 388 21.76 54.26 2.44
C GLY A 388 20.84 54.69 3.57
N LYS A 389 20.29 55.90 3.51
CA LYS A 389 19.42 56.46 4.57
C LYS A 389 18.28 55.50 4.92
N LYS A 390 18.31 54.95 6.14
CA LYS A 390 17.34 53.97 6.69
C LYS A 390 17.11 52.75 5.78
N LYS A 391 18.12 52.36 4.98
CA LYS A 391 18.00 51.25 4.00
C LYS A 391 19.32 50.51 3.74
N ALA A 392 19.22 49.25 3.30
CA ALA A 392 20.36 48.47 2.82
C ALA A 392 19.96 47.65 1.59
N THR A 393 20.83 47.60 0.59
CA THR A 393 20.69 46.74 -0.59
C THR A 393 21.69 45.59 -0.48
N VAL A 394 21.19 44.37 -0.42
CA VAL A 394 22.00 43.15 -0.33
C VAL A 394 22.01 42.46 -1.69
N LYS A 395 23.19 42.04 -2.18
CA LYS A 395 23.38 41.27 -3.42
C LYS A 395 24.11 39.96 -3.12
N TRP A 396 23.84 38.92 -3.89
CA TRP A 396 24.51 37.60 -3.76
C TRP A 396 24.76 36.96 -5.12
N LYS A 397 25.70 35.99 -5.16
CA LYS A 397 25.96 35.18 -6.36
C LYS A 397 24.74 34.32 -6.71
N LYS A 398 24.40 34.23 -8.00
CA LYS A 398 23.32 33.37 -8.51
C LYS A 398 23.65 31.90 -8.23
N ILE A 399 22.67 31.14 -7.77
CA ILE A 399 22.72 29.68 -7.70
C ILE A 399 21.83 29.15 -8.83
N SER A 400 22.35 28.21 -9.63
CA SER A 400 21.58 27.58 -10.70
C SER A 400 20.43 26.73 -10.15
N SER A 401 19.35 26.64 -10.93
CA SER A 401 18.23 25.72 -10.68
C SER A 401 17.51 25.91 -9.34
N VAL A 402 17.46 27.13 -8.78
CA VAL A 402 16.71 27.46 -7.55
C VAL A 402 15.44 28.24 -7.88
N LYS A 403 14.40 28.10 -7.04
CA LYS A 403 13.12 28.83 -7.20
C LYS A 403 13.13 30.19 -6.51
N GLY A 404 14.09 30.44 -5.62
CA GLY A 404 14.32 31.77 -5.06
C GLY A 404 15.22 31.76 -3.83
N TYR A 405 15.18 32.86 -3.10
CA TYR A 405 16.01 33.13 -1.94
C TYR A 405 15.17 33.62 -0.77
N ARG A 406 15.58 33.26 0.45
CA ARG A 406 15.14 33.84 1.71
C ARG A 406 16.31 34.64 2.28
N ILE A 407 16.12 35.93 2.48
CA ILE A 407 17.03 36.76 3.27
C ILE A 407 16.49 36.91 4.68
N GLN A 408 17.38 36.86 5.66
CA GLN A 408 17.12 37.28 7.02
C GLN A 408 18.00 38.48 7.36
N TYR A 409 17.42 39.40 8.13
CA TYR A 409 18.12 40.53 8.70
C TYR A 409 17.70 40.77 10.14
N SER A 410 18.66 41.16 10.98
CA SER A 410 18.45 41.32 12.42
C SER A 410 19.41 42.35 13.00
N THR A 411 19.02 42.98 14.11
CA THR A 411 19.95 43.78 14.94
C THR A 411 20.78 42.92 15.89
N SER A 412 20.50 41.62 15.99
CA SER A 412 21.27 40.64 16.76
C SER A 412 22.08 39.72 15.84
N LYS A 413 23.37 39.53 16.14
CA LYS A 413 24.25 38.59 15.43
C LYS A 413 23.76 37.13 15.52
N LYS A 414 23.03 36.80 16.59
CA LYS A 414 22.45 35.47 16.85
C LYS A 414 21.16 35.22 16.06
N PHE A 415 20.59 36.24 15.41
CA PHE A 415 19.30 36.16 14.70
C PHE A 415 18.17 35.62 15.60
N THR A 416 17.98 36.21 16.78
CA THR A 416 16.88 35.88 17.69
C THR A 416 15.52 36.19 17.06
N SER A 417 14.47 35.45 17.43
CA SER A 417 13.12 35.60 16.89
C SER A 417 12.60 37.04 16.99
N LYS A 418 12.75 37.67 18.17
CA LYS A 418 12.32 39.06 18.46
C LYS A 418 12.88 40.11 17.49
N THR A 419 14.08 39.89 16.95
CA THR A 419 14.80 40.89 16.15
C THR A 419 14.95 40.51 14.69
N THR A 420 14.60 39.27 14.31
CA THR A 420 14.87 38.73 12.98
C THR A 420 13.68 38.84 12.06
N LYS A 421 13.87 39.55 10.95
CA LYS A 421 12.89 39.67 9.88
C LYS A 421 13.34 38.87 8.67
N SER A 422 12.39 38.31 7.93
CA SER A 422 12.65 37.54 6.71
C SER A 422 12.00 38.20 5.49
N LYS A 423 12.65 38.13 4.32
CA LYS A 423 12.04 38.45 3.03
C LYS A 423 12.37 37.38 1.99
N TYR A 424 11.52 37.26 0.98
CA TYR A 424 11.68 36.31 -0.11
C TYR A 424 11.78 37.05 -1.45
N THR A 425 12.61 36.55 -2.36
CA THR A 425 12.74 37.10 -3.71
C THR A 425 13.23 36.04 -4.69
N LYS A 426 12.87 36.18 -5.96
CA LYS A 426 13.46 35.40 -7.07
C LYS A 426 14.75 36.04 -7.60
N LYS A 427 14.94 37.34 -7.38
CA LYS A 427 16.11 38.11 -7.83
C LYS A 427 17.34 37.79 -6.96
N THR A 428 18.53 38.14 -7.45
CA THR A 428 19.81 38.01 -6.71
C THR A 428 20.17 39.25 -5.89
N SER A 429 19.19 40.13 -5.69
CA SER A 429 19.31 41.33 -4.87
C SER A 429 17.99 41.71 -4.21
N ILE A 430 18.06 42.36 -3.06
CA ILE A 430 16.91 42.96 -2.39
C ILE A 430 17.29 44.25 -1.66
N LYS A 431 16.42 45.25 -1.76
CA LYS A 431 16.48 46.51 -1.02
C LYS A 431 15.58 46.42 0.21
N ILE A 432 16.17 46.53 1.40
CA ILE A 432 15.49 46.53 2.69
C ILE A 432 15.38 47.99 3.15
N LYS A 433 14.16 48.50 3.26
CA LYS A 433 13.83 49.85 3.71
C LYS A 433 13.39 49.84 5.18
N LYS A 434 13.17 51.03 5.76
CA LYS A 434 12.66 51.23 7.14
C LYS A 434 13.57 50.59 8.20
N LEU A 435 14.88 50.68 8.00
CA LEU A 435 15.89 50.25 8.98
C LEU A 435 16.19 51.40 9.94
N LYS A 436 16.47 51.08 11.21
CA LYS A 436 16.85 52.08 12.22
C LYS A 436 18.23 52.66 11.88
N SER A 437 18.34 53.99 11.79
CA SER A 437 19.61 54.69 11.56
C SER A 437 20.56 54.47 12.74
N LYS A 438 21.88 54.54 12.48
CA LYS A 438 22.97 54.32 13.44
C LYS A 438 23.00 52.93 14.11
N LYS A 439 22.12 52.00 13.73
CA LYS A 439 22.11 50.61 14.23
C LYS A 439 22.83 49.67 13.27
N THR A 440 23.54 48.68 13.81
CA THR A 440 24.15 47.58 13.05
C THR A 440 23.10 46.52 12.74
N TYR A 441 23.03 46.13 11.47
CA TYR A 441 22.22 45.01 11.02
C TYR A 441 23.10 43.89 10.47
N TYR A 442 22.72 42.67 10.78
CA TYR A 442 23.30 41.42 10.30
C TYR A 442 22.40 40.84 9.23
N PHE A 443 22.98 40.30 8.16
CA PHE A 443 22.29 39.79 6.97
C PHE A 443 22.79 38.39 6.64
N ARG A 444 21.86 37.47 6.37
CA ARG A 444 22.15 36.12 5.87
C ARG A 444 21.13 35.66 4.83
N VAL A 445 21.54 34.86 3.87
CA VAL A 445 20.70 34.40 2.75
C VAL A 445 20.72 32.87 2.63
N LYS A 446 19.57 32.27 2.35
CA LYS A 446 19.42 30.88 1.90
C LYS A 446 18.78 30.85 0.53
N ALA A 447 19.22 29.94 -0.34
CA ALA A 447 18.49 29.60 -1.56
C ALA A 447 17.49 28.49 -1.25
N TYR A 448 16.43 28.39 -2.04
CA TYR A 448 15.50 27.28 -1.96
C TYR A 448 15.09 26.77 -3.34
N LYS A 449 14.93 25.45 -3.44
CA LYS A 449 14.16 24.78 -4.48
C LYS A 449 12.77 24.47 -3.93
N LYS A 450 11.87 24.01 -4.79
CA LYS A 450 10.60 23.42 -4.37
C LYS A 450 10.61 21.94 -4.72
N ASN A 451 10.14 21.09 -3.82
CA ASN A 451 9.91 19.68 -4.11
C ASN A 451 8.58 19.47 -4.86
N ALA A 452 8.27 18.23 -5.22
CA ALA A 452 7.01 17.88 -5.88
C ALA A 452 5.77 18.32 -5.07
N ALA A 453 5.85 18.32 -3.74
CA ALA A 453 4.82 18.84 -2.85
C ALA A 453 4.78 20.39 -2.75
N ASN A 454 5.51 21.12 -3.60
CA ASN A 454 5.65 22.58 -3.59
C ASN A 454 6.24 23.16 -2.28
N LYS A 455 6.78 22.31 -1.39
CA LYS A 455 7.47 22.70 -0.15
C LYS A 455 8.89 23.18 -0.44
N LYS A 456 9.35 24.20 0.28
CA LYS A 456 10.67 24.81 0.09
C LYS A 456 11.76 23.94 0.71
N VAL A 457 12.67 23.45 -0.14
CA VAL A 457 13.90 22.77 0.30
C VAL A 457 15.04 23.78 0.26
N TYR A 458 15.49 24.19 1.43
CA TYR A 458 16.52 25.23 1.57
C TYR A 458 17.95 24.67 1.49
N SER A 459 18.91 25.53 1.16
CA SER A 459 20.33 25.19 1.37
C SER A 459 20.56 24.83 2.85
N LYS A 460 21.35 23.78 3.09
CA LYS A 460 21.63 23.25 4.44
C LYS A 460 22.11 24.37 5.37
N ARG A 461 23.13 25.12 4.91
CA ARG A 461 23.71 26.26 5.62
C ARG A 461 23.18 27.60 5.10
N TRP A 462 23.08 28.58 6.00
CA TRP A 462 22.97 30.00 5.62
C TRP A 462 24.27 30.48 4.95
N SER A 463 24.21 31.54 4.16
CA SER A 463 25.40 32.28 3.75
C SER A 463 26.26 32.67 4.97
N LYS A 464 27.54 32.98 4.75
CA LYS A 464 28.31 33.72 5.76
C LYS A 464 27.55 35.02 6.08
N VAL A 465 27.46 35.36 7.37
CA VAL A 465 26.77 36.58 7.82
C VAL A 465 27.58 37.80 7.39
N LYS A 466 26.91 38.80 6.82
CA LYS A 466 27.48 40.13 6.57
C LYS A 466 26.77 41.14 7.47
N HIS A 467 27.46 42.20 7.87
CA HIS A 467 26.89 43.20 8.75
C HIS A 467 27.34 44.60 8.33
N LYS A 468 26.47 45.60 8.55
CA LYS A 468 26.75 47.01 8.28
C LYS A 468 25.95 47.89 9.24
N LYS A 469 26.54 49.01 9.66
CA LYS A 469 25.85 50.11 10.35
C LYS A 469 25.02 50.90 9.34
N ILE A 470 23.74 51.13 9.64
CA ILE A 470 22.81 51.82 8.74
C ILE A 470 22.99 53.33 8.85
N LYS A 471 23.05 54.00 7.69
CA LYS A 471 23.07 55.47 7.58
C LYS A 471 21.70 56.04 7.95
#